data_AF-A0A529HUJ9-F1
#
_entry.id   AF-A0A529HUJ9-F1
#
_cell.length_a   1.000
_cell.length_b   1.000
_cell.length_c   1.000
_cell.angle_alpha   90.00
_cell.angle_beta   90.00
_cell.angle_gamma   90.00
#
_symmetry.space_group_name_H-M   'P 1'
#
loop_
_entity.id
_entity.type
_entity.pdbx_description
1 polymer ?
#
loop_
_entity_poly.entity_id
_entity_poly.type
_entity_poly.pdbx_seq_one_letter_code
_entity_poly.pdbx_strand_id
1 'polypeptide(L)'
;MNSGSSLLLSRRGFLAAASGAAMSLPIRPARGSAIDERTLRAAPSQARLTGPGGPSTPTWAYSDTIPGPVLRLRQGRPVRITVENGLAEDTTVHWHGIRLPNAMDGVPGMTQPPIAPGANFTYEFTPPDAGTFWYHPHADSLVQLGRGLAGALIVEEAELVEFDRDLI
;
A
#
# COMPACT_ATOMS: atom_id res chain seq x y z
N MET A 1 -8.79 64.38 -43.66
CA MET A 1 -8.50 63.01 -44.11
C MET A 1 -7.53 62.38 -43.12
N ASN A 2 -8.02 61.56 -42.20
CA ASN A 2 -7.26 60.44 -41.61
C ASN A 2 -8.23 59.59 -40.77
N SER A 3 -8.73 58.49 -41.36
CA SER A 3 -9.52 57.48 -40.63
C SER A 3 -8.56 56.43 -40.06
N GLY A 4 -8.44 56.39 -38.74
CA GLY A 4 -7.78 55.30 -38.02
C GLY A 4 -8.77 54.17 -37.74
N SER A 5 -8.60 53.02 -38.39
CA SER A 5 -9.36 51.80 -38.08
C SER A 5 -8.65 51.02 -36.98
N SER A 6 -9.29 50.92 -35.81
CA SER A 6 -8.91 50.02 -34.72
C SER A 6 -9.23 48.57 -35.08
N LEU A 7 -8.21 47.71 -35.16
CA LEU A 7 -8.37 46.26 -35.30
C LEU A 7 -8.81 45.66 -33.96
N LEU A 8 -10.11 45.57 -33.73
CA LEU A 8 -10.67 44.81 -32.62
C LEU A 8 -10.66 43.32 -32.97
N LEU A 9 -9.75 42.54 -32.38
CA LEU A 9 -9.82 41.08 -32.41
C LEU A 9 -11.12 40.64 -31.71
N SER A 10 -12.04 40.04 -32.45
CA SER A 10 -13.26 39.48 -31.87
C SER A 10 -12.96 38.16 -31.14
N ARG A 11 -13.73 37.84 -30.09
CA ARG A 11 -13.65 36.56 -29.35
C ARG A 11 -13.74 35.33 -30.27
N ARG A 12 -14.39 35.44 -31.43
CA ARG A 12 -14.45 34.37 -32.45
C ARG A 12 -13.12 34.16 -33.19
N GLY A 13 -12.33 35.22 -33.39
CA GLY A 13 -11.00 35.13 -33.98
C GLY A 13 -9.98 34.44 -33.06
N PHE A 14 -10.09 34.65 -31.75
CA PHE A 14 -9.23 33.99 -30.75
C PHE A 14 -9.49 32.48 -30.65
N LEU A 15 -10.76 32.06 -30.69
CA LEU A 15 -11.12 30.63 -30.66
C LEU A 15 -10.73 29.89 -31.95
N ALA A 16 -10.75 30.56 -33.10
CA ALA A 16 -10.32 29.95 -34.36
C ALA A 16 -8.79 29.72 -34.42
N ALA A 17 -7.99 30.57 -33.77
CA ALA A 17 -6.53 30.43 -33.72
C ALA A 17 -6.07 29.32 -32.74
N ALA A 18 -6.83 29.04 -31.68
CA ALA A 18 -6.50 27.99 -30.70
C ALA A 18 -6.68 26.56 -31.25
N SER A 19 -7.53 26.39 -32.26
CA SER A 19 -7.81 25.07 -32.88
C SER A 19 -6.68 24.56 -33.78
N GLY A 20 -5.78 25.43 -34.22
CA GLY A 20 -4.75 25.09 -35.22
C GLY A 20 -3.42 24.57 -34.64
N ALA A 21 -3.15 24.78 -33.35
CA ALA A 21 -1.83 24.49 -32.75
C ALA A 21 -1.77 23.23 -31.88
N ALA A 22 -2.87 22.49 -31.71
CA ALA A 22 -2.94 21.39 -30.75
C ALA A 22 -2.77 19.97 -31.33
N MET A 23 -2.50 19.81 -32.64
CA MET A 23 -2.62 18.51 -33.32
C MET A 23 -1.30 17.75 -33.58
N SER A 24 -0.17 18.11 -32.95
CA SER A 24 1.10 17.40 -33.19
C SER A 24 1.95 17.11 -31.94
N LEU A 25 1.35 17.11 -30.76
CA LEU A 25 2.01 16.50 -29.60
C LEU A 25 1.73 14.99 -29.63
N PRO A 26 2.77 14.12 -29.66
CA PRO A 26 2.54 12.70 -29.51
C PRO A 26 1.90 12.48 -28.13
N ILE A 27 0.66 11.99 -28.11
CA ILE A 27 0.04 11.46 -26.90
C ILE A 27 0.88 10.24 -26.53
N ARG A 28 1.87 10.44 -25.66
CA ARG A 28 2.52 9.32 -24.98
C ARG A 28 1.41 8.69 -24.13
N PRO A 29 1.05 7.42 -24.34
CA PRO A 29 0.19 6.76 -23.36
C PRO A 29 0.95 6.85 -22.04
N ALA A 30 0.36 7.54 -21.06
CA ALA A 30 0.80 7.38 -19.70
C ALA A 30 0.66 5.88 -19.42
N ARG A 31 1.79 5.15 -19.35
CA ARG A 31 1.79 3.83 -18.76
C ARG A 31 1.35 4.06 -17.32
N GLY A 32 0.05 3.91 -17.05
CA GLY A 32 -0.45 3.82 -15.70
C GLY A 32 0.39 2.78 -14.98
N SER A 33 0.88 3.10 -13.79
CA SER A 33 1.47 2.06 -12.94
C SER A 33 0.50 0.91 -12.86
N ALA A 34 0.96 -0.31 -13.09
CA ALA A 34 0.19 -1.45 -12.63
C ALA A 34 -0.02 -1.32 -11.10
N ILE A 35 -1.23 -1.69 -10.68
CA ILE A 35 -1.56 -2.26 -9.38
C ILE A 35 -0.43 -3.12 -8.78
N ASP A 36 0.29 -2.77 -7.70
CA ASP A 36 1.04 -3.81 -6.97
C ASP A 36 0.04 -4.61 -6.14
N GLU A 37 -0.31 -5.82 -6.58
CA GLU A 37 -1.30 -6.68 -5.92
C GLU A 37 -0.62 -7.78 -5.11
N ARG A 38 -1.00 -7.91 -3.83
CA ARG A 38 -0.44 -8.89 -2.90
C ARG A 38 -1.51 -9.59 -2.09
N THR A 39 -1.18 -10.78 -1.61
CA THR A 39 -1.99 -11.52 -0.64
C THR A 39 -1.17 -11.81 0.61
N LEU A 40 -1.80 -11.62 1.77
CA LEU A 40 -1.22 -11.89 3.08
C LEU A 40 -2.21 -12.74 3.88
N ARG A 41 -1.84 -13.98 4.23
CA ARG A 41 -2.76 -14.89 4.93
C ARG A 41 -2.37 -15.02 6.39
N ALA A 42 -3.25 -14.61 7.31
CA ALA A 42 -3.08 -14.87 8.74
C ALA A 42 -3.58 -16.27 9.08
N ALA A 43 -2.74 -17.15 9.63
CA ALA A 43 -3.15 -18.52 9.93
C ALA A 43 -2.34 -19.16 11.07
N PRO A 44 -2.84 -20.27 11.67
CA PRO A 44 -2.05 -21.08 12.57
C PRO A 44 -0.77 -21.63 11.91
N SER A 45 0.33 -21.61 12.65
CA SER A 45 1.65 -22.05 12.21
C SER A 45 2.45 -22.66 13.38
N GLN A 46 3.70 -23.01 13.10
CA GLN A 46 4.64 -23.62 14.03
C GLN A 46 6.03 -23.03 13.79
N ALA A 47 6.75 -22.68 14.84
CA ALA A 47 8.12 -22.16 14.75
C ALA A 47 9.03 -22.71 15.85
N ARG A 48 10.33 -22.91 15.57
CA ARG A 48 11.33 -23.25 16.60
C ARG A 48 11.97 -21.97 17.16
N LEU A 49 11.27 -21.31 18.07
CA LEU A 49 11.74 -20.06 18.66
C LEU A 49 12.96 -20.21 19.58
N THR A 50 13.23 -21.43 20.04
CA THR A 50 14.37 -21.75 20.93
C THR A 50 15.62 -22.23 20.20
N GLY A 51 15.62 -22.15 18.86
CA GLY A 51 16.77 -22.48 18.01
C GLY A 51 16.75 -23.91 17.44
N PRO A 52 17.79 -24.27 16.65
CA PRO A 52 17.90 -25.59 16.04
C PRO A 52 17.88 -26.71 17.08
N GLY A 53 17.01 -27.71 16.90
CA GLY A 53 16.84 -28.82 17.84
C GLY A 53 15.90 -28.52 19.03
N GLY A 54 15.43 -27.28 19.18
CA GLY A 54 14.42 -26.92 20.17
C GLY A 54 13.02 -27.46 19.85
N PRO A 55 12.11 -27.51 20.84
CA PRO A 55 10.72 -27.90 20.62
C PRO A 55 10.02 -26.93 19.64
N SER A 56 9.02 -27.45 18.93
CA SER A 56 8.14 -26.62 18.11
C SER A 56 7.20 -25.81 19.01
N THR A 57 7.13 -24.51 18.76
CA THR A 57 6.20 -23.59 19.43
C THR A 57 4.99 -23.35 18.51
N PRO A 58 3.75 -23.61 18.98
CA PRO A 58 2.56 -23.20 18.27
C PRO A 58 2.49 -21.67 18.17
N THR A 59 2.29 -21.17 16.96
CA THR A 59 2.31 -19.75 16.65
C THR A 59 1.24 -19.43 15.63
N TRP A 60 1.05 -18.15 15.33
CA TRP A 60 0.29 -17.66 14.19
C TRP A 60 1.21 -16.86 13.28
N ALA A 61 1.05 -17.03 11.97
CA ALA A 61 1.94 -16.48 10.97
C ALA A 61 1.16 -15.73 9.90
N TYR A 62 1.81 -14.73 9.32
CA TYR A 62 1.42 -14.23 8.02
C TYR A 62 2.18 -15.01 6.95
N SER A 63 1.45 -15.64 6.02
CA SER A 63 1.99 -16.42 4.90
C SER A 63 3.07 -17.43 5.36
N ASP A 64 2.75 -18.19 6.40
CA ASP A 64 3.54 -19.31 6.96
C ASP A 64 4.92 -18.97 7.53
N THR A 65 5.24 -17.69 7.71
CA THR A 65 6.55 -17.24 8.24
C THR A 65 6.41 -16.43 9.53
N ILE A 66 7.40 -16.58 10.43
CA ILE A 66 7.55 -15.77 11.65
C ILE A 66 9.00 -15.31 11.77
N PRO A 67 9.28 -14.00 11.75
CA PRO A 67 8.34 -12.91 11.44
C PRO A 67 7.63 -13.10 10.08
N GLY A 68 6.49 -12.45 9.90
CA GLY A 68 5.77 -12.44 8.62
C GLY A 68 6.64 -11.90 7.47
N PRO A 69 6.24 -12.11 6.21
CA PRO A 69 7.05 -11.73 5.06
C PRO A 69 7.35 -10.23 5.06
N VAL A 70 8.56 -9.86 4.65
CA VAL A 70 8.92 -8.45 4.45
C VAL A 70 8.13 -7.91 3.26
N LEU A 71 7.28 -6.92 3.51
CA LEU A 71 6.53 -6.24 2.46
C LEU A 71 7.33 -5.04 1.96
N ARG A 72 7.99 -5.19 0.80
CA ARG A 72 8.67 -4.08 0.11
C ARG A 72 7.74 -3.36 -0.86
N LEU A 73 7.36 -2.13 -0.54
CA LEU A 73 6.55 -1.25 -1.39
C LEU A 73 7.41 -0.12 -1.96
N ARG A 74 6.86 0.65 -2.89
CA ARG A 74 7.54 1.82 -3.48
C ARG A 74 6.80 3.10 -3.12
N GLN A 75 7.52 4.10 -2.63
CA GLN A 75 6.97 5.42 -2.32
C GLN A 75 6.20 5.99 -3.52
N GLY A 76 4.98 6.48 -3.28
CA GLY A 76 4.13 7.09 -4.32
C GLY A 76 3.54 6.10 -5.33
N ARG A 77 3.69 4.79 -5.14
CA ARG A 77 3.06 3.76 -6.00
C ARG A 77 1.87 3.11 -5.31
N PRO A 78 0.72 2.99 -5.98
CA PRO A 78 -0.45 2.35 -5.37
C PRO A 78 -0.19 0.87 -5.15
N VAL A 79 -0.68 0.36 -4.02
CA VAL A 79 -0.66 -1.06 -3.64
C VAL A 79 -2.06 -1.50 -3.26
N ARG A 80 -2.37 -2.76 -3.56
CA ARG A 80 -3.55 -3.50 -3.12
C ARG A 80 -3.09 -4.75 -2.37
N ILE A 81 -3.41 -4.86 -1.09
CA ILE A 81 -3.05 -6.03 -0.27
C ILE A 81 -4.32 -6.70 0.26
N THR A 82 -4.60 -7.90 -0.23
CA THR A 82 -5.72 -8.71 0.26
C THR A 82 -5.25 -9.51 1.46
N VAL A 83 -5.87 -9.28 2.61
CA VAL A 83 -5.62 -10.04 3.83
C VAL A 83 -6.68 -11.13 3.96
N GLU A 84 -6.24 -12.37 4.07
CA GLU A 84 -7.09 -13.54 4.27
C GLU A 84 -7.01 -14.00 5.73
N ASN A 85 -8.17 -14.17 6.38
CA ASN A 85 -8.23 -14.66 7.75
C ASN A 85 -8.43 -16.18 7.77
N GLY A 86 -7.34 -16.92 7.99
CA GLY A 86 -7.33 -18.35 8.25
C GLY A 86 -7.33 -18.73 9.74
N LEU A 87 -7.50 -17.77 10.65
CA LEU A 87 -7.65 -18.01 12.09
C LEU A 87 -9.09 -18.44 12.42
N ALA A 88 -9.28 -18.92 13.65
CA ALA A 88 -10.60 -19.22 14.19
C ALA A 88 -11.27 -18.00 14.86
N GLU A 89 -10.64 -16.83 14.82
CA GLU A 89 -11.10 -15.59 15.42
C GLU A 89 -10.96 -14.40 14.46
N ASP A 90 -11.67 -13.31 14.76
CA ASP A 90 -11.61 -12.06 14.01
C ASP A 90 -10.21 -11.46 14.00
N THR A 91 -9.79 -10.89 12.88
CA THR A 91 -8.49 -10.18 12.76
C THR A 91 -8.63 -8.89 11.95
N THR A 92 -7.57 -8.09 11.95
CA THR A 92 -7.36 -6.94 11.06
C THR A 92 -5.86 -6.82 10.77
N VAL A 93 -5.46 -5.91 9.88
CA VAL A 93 -4.05 -5.50 9.73
C VAL A 93 -3.98 -3.99 9.81
N HIS A 94 -3.19 -3.50 10.76
CA HIS A 94 -2.77 -2.12 10.89
C HIS A 94 -1.38 -1.93 10.27
N TRP A 95 -1.21 -0.87 9.49
CA TRP A 95 0.01 -0.53 8.77
C TRP A 95 0.77 0.53 9.56
N HIS A 96 1.43 0.10 10.62
CA HIS A 96 1.96 0.96 11.66
C HIS A 96 2.94 2.02 11.11
N GLY A 97 2.54 3.28 11.25
CA GLY A 97 3.31 4.46 10.84
C GLY A 97 3.03 4.92 9.39
N ILE A 98 2.27 4.17 8.60
CA ILE A 98 1.89 4.59 7.25
C ILE A 98 0.78 5.63 7.32
N ARG A 99 0.97 6.78 6.65
CA ARG A 99 -0.09 7.78 6.45
C ARG A 99 -0.99 7.38 5.27
N LEU A 100 -2.03 6.61 5.56
CA LEU A 100 -2.98 6.05 4.57
C LEU A 100 -4.40 6.63 4.74
N PRO A 101 -5.33 6.35 3.80
CA PRO A 101 -6.74 6.68 4.00
C PRO A 101 -7.29 6.01 5.26
N ASN A 102 -8.02 6.75 6.10
CA ASN A 102 -8.52 6.25 7.38
C ASN A 102 -9.22 4.88 7.29
N ALA A 103 -10.00 4.63 6.24
CA ALA A 103 -10.71 3.36 6.01
C ALA A 103 -9.80 2.13 5.80
N MET A 104 -8.49 2.33 5.68
CA MET A 104 -7.47 1.28 5.46
C MET A 104 -6.58 1.08 6.69
N ASP A 105 -6.91 1.69 7.82
CA ASP A 105 -6.04 1.73 9.00
C ASP A 105 -6.09 0.45 9.86
N GLY A 106 -7.09 -0.41 9.70
CA GLY A 106 -7.10 -1.69 10.40
C GLY A 106 -7.62 -1.66 11.83
N VAL A 107 -8.33 -0.62 12.26
CA VAL A 107 -8.87 -0.49 13.63
C VAL A 107 -10.33 -0.96 13.66
N PRO A 108 -10.62 -2.17 14.18
CA PRO A 108 -11.96 -2.73 14.14
C PRO A 108 -12.94 -1.89 14.97
N GLY A 109 -14.15 -1.67 14.43
CA GLY A 109 -15.19 -0.88 15.09
C GLY A 109 -15.01 0.64 14.98
N MET A 110 -13.89 1.11 14.38
CA MET A 110 -13.64 2.53 14.13
C MET A 110 -13.40 2.81 12.64
N THR A 111 -12.42 2.14 12.02
CA THR A 111 -12.04 2.41 10.64
C THR A 111 -12.54 1.35 9.66
N GLN A 112 -12.78 0.13 10.15
CA GLN A 112 -13.39 -0.96 9.39
C GLN A 112 -14.10 -1.98 10.30
N PRO A 113 -14.97 -2.85 9.75
CA PRO A 113 -15.33 -4.11 10.41
C PRO A 113 -14.12 -5.05 10.54
N PRO A 114 -14.08 -5.92 11.56
CA PRO A 114 -13.09 -7.00 11.63
C PRO A 114 -13.24 -7.96 10.44
N ILE A 115 -12.14 -8.61 10.06
CA ILE A 115 -12.12 -9.69 9.08
C ILE A 115 -12.50 -10.97 9.81
N ALA A 116 -13.72 -11.46 9.58
CA ALA A 116 -14.21 -12.70 10.21
C ALA A 116 -13.42 -13.94 9.77
N PRO A 117 -13.45 -15.05 10.53
CA PRO A 117 -12.85 -16.32 10.14
C PRO A 117 -13.29 -16.77 8.73
N GLY A 118 -12.32 -17.10 7.88
CA GLY A 118 -12.55 -17.50 6.48
C GLY A 118 -12.87 -16.34 5.52
N ALA A 119 -13.01 -15.11 6.02
CA ALA A 119 -13.23 -13.93 5.20
C ALA A 119 -11.90 -13.26 4.78
N ASN A 120 -12.01 -12.24 3.94
CA ASN A 120 -10.89 -11.41 3.54
C ASN A 120 -11.27 -9.92 3.53
N PHE A 121 -10.25 -9.06 3.52
CA PHE A 121 -10.39 -7.64 3.30
C PHE A 121 -9.24 -7.13 2.44
N THR A 122 -9.53 -6.25 1.49
CA THR A 122 -8.54 -5.66 0.60
C THR A 122 -8.17 -4.26 1.05
N TYR A 123 -6.92 -4.07 1.43
CA TYR A 123 -6.33 -2.77 1.77
C TYR A 123 -5.78 -2.10 0.52
N GLU A 124 -6.19 -0.86 0.25
CA GLU A 124 -5.73 -0.09 -0.90
C GLU A 124 -5.18 1.27 -0.47
N PHE A 125 -3.90 1.51 -0.68
CA PHE A 125 -3.27 2.78 -0.35
C PHE A 125 -2.07 3.09 -1.24
N THR A 126 -1.58 4.31 -1.16
CA THR A 126 -0.33 4.74 -1.80
C THR A 126 0.57 5.29 -0.69
N PRO A 127 1.67 4.62 -0.32
CA PRO A 127 2.52 5.06 0.77
C PRO A 127 3.24 6.35 0.37
N PRO A 128 3.04 7.47 1.09
CA PRO A 128 3.60 8.75 0.68
C PRO A 128 5.04 8.95 1.18
N ASP A 129 5.45 8.21 2.22
CA ASP A 129 6.74 8.36 2.89
C ASP A 129 7.57 7.09 2.72
N ALA A 130 8.84 7.24 2.38
CA ALA A 130 9.81 6.14 2.36
C ALA A 130 10.32 5.87 3.78
N GLY A 131 10.73 4.62 4.04
CA GLY A 131 11.34 4.22 5.30
C GLY A 131 10.91 2.84 5.81
N THR A 132 11.25 2.58 7.06
CA THR A 132 10.94 1.33 7.77
C THR A 132 9.69 1.49 8.61
N PHE A 133 8.71 0.63 8.32
CA PHE A 133 7.45 0.49 9.02
C PHE A 133 7.24 -0.99 9.34
N TRP A 134 6.06 -1.33 9.84
CA TRP A 134 5.69 -2.70 10.13
C TRP A 134 4.17 -2.85 10.07
N TYR A 135 3.70 -4.09 10.09
CA TYR A 135 2.28 -4.39 10.10
C TYR A 135 1.95 -5.41 11.18
N HIS A 136 0.81 -5.22 11.84
CA HIS A 136 0.33 -6.07 12.93
C HIS A 136 -1.19 -5.93 13.10
N PRO A 137 -1.88 -6.86 13.78
CA PRO A 137 -3.31 -6.76 14.00
C PRO A 137 -3.72 -5.74 15.07
N HIS A 138 -4.97 -5.29 15.00
CA HIS A 138 -5.63 -4.45 16.00
C HIS A 138 -6.94 -5.05 16.57
N ALA A 139 -7.25 -6.31 16.23
CA ALA A 139 -8.36 -7.07 16.83
C ALA A 139 -8.03 -7.52 18.26
N ASP A 140 -7.65 -8.79 18.49
CA ASP A 140 -7.06 -9.22 19.76
C ASP A 140 -5.54 -8.98 19.73
N SER A 141 -5.14 -7.72 19.85
CA SER A 141 -3.72 -7.33 19.69
C SER A 141 -2.81 -8.06 20.67
N LEU A 142 -3.27 -8.33 21.90
CA LEU A 142 -2.46 -8.99 22.93
C LEU A 142 -2.14 -10.44 22.51
N VAL A 143 -3.15 -11.19 22.07
CA VAL A 143 -3.00 -12.60 21.70
C VAL A 143 -2.38 -12.73 20.31
N GLN A 144 -2.89 -12.00 19.33
CA GLN A 144 -2.47 -12.14 17.93
C GLN A 144 -1.01 -11.72 17.71
N LEU A 145 -0.60 -10.57 18.26
CA LEU A 145 0.81 -10.14 18.21
C LEU A 145 1.69 -11.10 19.01
N GLY A 146 1.26 -11.47 20.23
CA GLY A 146 2.00 -12.39 21.09
C GLY A 146 2.21 -13.79 20.50
N ARG A 147 1.33 -14.22 19.59
CA ARG A 147 1.45 -15.48 18.84
C ARG A 147 2.29 -15.38 17.57
N GLY A 148 2.71 -14.18 17.16
CA GLY A 148 3.66 -13.98 16.05
C GLY A 148 3.13 -13.23 14.84
N LEU A 149 1.90 -12.69 14.87
CA LEU A 149 1.35 -11.90 13.77
C LEU A 149 1.96 -10.50 13.72
N ALA A 150 3.15 -10.40 13.15
CA ALA A 150 3.79 -9.15 12.77
C ALA A 150 4.78 -9.37 11.63
N GLY A 151 5.03 -8.34 10.82
CA GLY A 151 6.10 -8.36 9.83
C GLY A 151 6.59 -6.96 9.47
N ALA A 152 7.77 -6.89 8.87
CA ALA A 152 8.37 -5.63 8.44
C ALA A 152 7.71 -5.12 7.15
N LEU A 153 7.50 -3.81 7.06
CA LEU A 153 7.06 -3.13 5.84
C LEU A 153 8.07 -2.06 5.48
N ILE A 154 8.71 -2.22 4.33
CA ILE A 154 9.73 -1.29 3.83
C ILE A 154 9.12 -0.54 2.67
N VAL A 155 9.08 0.78 2.75
CA VAL A 155 8.72 1.62 1.61
C VAL A 155 10.02 2.16 1.03
N GLU A 156 10.42 1.64 -0.12
CA GLU A 156 11.60 2.09 -0.84
C GLU A 156 11.39 3.53 -1.37
N GLU A 157 12.45 4.33 -1.31
CA GLU A 157 12.49 5.72 -1.77
C GLU A 157 12.11 5.82 -3.24
N ALA A 158 11.38 6.88 -3.63
CA ALA A 158 11.04 7.07 -5.05
C ALA A 158 12.28 7.19 -5.94
N GLU A 159 13.32 7.85 -5.45
CA GLU A 159 14.65 7.93 -6.06
C GLU A 159 15.57 6.90 -5.41
N LEU A 160 16.26 6.10 -6.23
CA LEU A 160 17.14 5.06 -5.70
C LEU A 160 18.33 5.67 -4.97
N VAL A 161 18.53 5.24 -3.73
CA VAL A 161 19.73 5.51 -2.94
C VAL A 161 20.68 4.33 -3.11
N GLU A 162 21.96 4.61 -3.39
CA GLU A 162 22.97 3.56 -3.47
C GLU A 162 23.47 3.17 -2.08
N PHE A 163 23.58 1.87 -1.85
CA PHE A 163 24.15 1.29 -0.64
C PHE A 163 24.77 -0.07 -0.98
N ASP A 164 25.74 -0.52 -0.17
CA ASP A 164 26.38 -1.81 -0.38
C ASP A 164 25.45 -2.99 -0.03
N ARG A 165 24.70 -2.86 1.07
CA ARG A 165 23.77 -3.88 1.58
C ARG A 165 22.59 -3.24 2.32
N ASP A 166 21.41 -3.82 2.13
CA ASP A 166 20.20 -3.58 2.93
C ASP A 166 19.85 -4.88 3.65
N LEU A 167 19.81 -4.82 4.99
CA LEU A 167 19.67 -5.98 5.88
C LEU A 167 18.38 -5.80 6.70
N ILE A 168 17.53 -6.82 6.65
CA ILE A 168 16.28 -6.93 7.41
C ILE A 168 16.34 -8.18 8.29
#